data_AF-A0A3S8UDH0-F1
#
_entry.id   AF-A0A3S8UDH0-F1
#
_cell.length_a   1.000
_cell.length_b   1.000
_cell.length_c   1.000
_cell.angle_alpha   90.00
_cell.angle_beta   90.00
_cell.angle_gamma   90.00
#
_symmetry.space_group_name_H-M   'P 1'
#
loop_
_entity.id
_entity.type
_entity.pdbx_description
1 polymer ?
#
loop_
_entity_poly.entity_id
_entity_poly.type
_entity_poly.pdbx_seq_one_letter_code
_entity_poly.pdbx_strand_id
1 'polypeptide(L)'
;MSDGKAFNIDLGRLKSREKDRSPQAIEKAERAGEELGFVARDGQKRRGRKPSPRTGQVHAKVMPDISEEIANEAKRRGVQQGVLIEEAWTLYKEKSGI
;
A
#
# COMPACT_ATOMS: atom_id res chain seq x y z
N MET A 1 45.64 9.54 48.40
CA MET A 1 45.56 10.21 47.09
C MET A 1 45.81 9.14 46.03
N SER A 2 44.74 8.56 45.48
CA SER A 2 44.86 7.57 44.40
C SER A 2 44.51 8.28 43.09
N ASP A 3 45.52 8.50 42.26
CA ASP A 3 45.40 9.03 40.91
C ASP A 3 44.54 8.10 40.05
N GLY A 4 43.28 8.47 39.85
CA GLY A 4 42.38 7.79 38.93
C GLY A 4 42.83 8.03 37.50
N LYS A 5 43.11 6.95 36.75
CA LYS A 5 43.41 6.99 35.30
C LYS A 5 42.44 7.94 34.60
N ALA A 6 42.99 8.93 33.89
CA ALA A 6 42.22 9.77 32.98
C ALA A 6 41.44 8.84 32.01
N PHE A 7 40.14 9.09 31.87
CA PHE A 7 39.20 8.34 31.02
C PHE A 7 38.75 6.95 31.52
N ASN A 8 38.78 6.67 32.83
CA ASN A 8 38.09 5.48 33.35
C ASN A 8 36.57 5.75 33.50
N ILE A 9 35.75 5.14 32.65
CA ILE A 9 34.28 5.23 32.72
C ILE A 9 33.75 4.09 33.60
N ASP A 10 33.13 4.44 34.73
CA ASP A 10 32.48 3.47 35.62
C ASP A 10 31.13 3.00 35.04
N LEU A 11 31.19 1.90 34.29
CA LEU A 11 30.01 1.26 33.69
C LEU A 11 29.10 0.60 34.74
N GLY A 12 29.60 0.32 35.96
CA GLY A 12 28.83 -0.32 37.03
C GLY A 12 27.72 0.58 37.62
N ARG A 13 27.79 1.89 37.37
CA ARG A 13 26.77 2.87 37.77
C ARG A 13 25.69 3.09 36.72
N LEU A 14 25.85 2.57 35.52
CA LEU A 14 24.87 2.72 34.45
C LEU A 14 23.70 1.77 34.70
N LYS A 15 22.63 2.30 35.32
CA LYS A 15 21.38 1.56 35.48
C LYS A 15 20.61 1.59 34.16
N SER A 16 20.27 0.41 33.64
CA SER A 16 19.28 0.29 32.57
C SER A 16 17.93 0.80 33.10
N ARG A 17 17.38 1.82 32.45
CA ARG A 17 16.06 2.35 32.74
C ARG A 17 15.25 2.30 31.45
N GLU A 18 14.03 1.79 31.53
CA GLU A 18 13.12 1.84 30.40
C GLU A 18 12.82 3.29 30.04
N LYS A 19 12.93 3.63 28.76
CA LYS A 19 12.59 4.96 28.27
C LYS A 19 11.08 5.13 28.36
N ASP A 20 10.63 6.28 28.86
CA ASP A 20 9.22 6.62 28.86
C ASP A 20 8.69 6.66 27.42
N ARG A 21 7.64 5.87 27.14
CA ARG A 21 6.99 5.76 25.83
C ARG A 21 5.61 6.43 25.82
N SER A 22 5.26 7.18 26.87
CA SER A 22 4.04 7.97 26.89
C SER A 22 4.04 8.96 25.71
N PRO A 23 2.87 9.22 25.09
CA PRO A 23 2.77 10.16 23.97
C PRO A 23 3.37 11.54 24.27
N GLN A 24 3.23 12.00 25.52
CA GLN A 24 3.74 13.29 25.99
C GLN A 24 5.28 13.35 26.01
N ALA A 25 5.93 12.24 26.43
CA ALA A 25 7.38 12.15 26.44
C ALA A 25 7.96 12.10 25.02
N ILE A 26 7.26 11.44 24.10
CA ILE A 26 7.62 11.36 22.68
C ILE A 26 7.50 12.74 22.03
N GLU A 27 6.38 13.43 22.21
CA GLU A 27 6.16 14.77 21.65
C GLU A 27 7.21 15.78 22.14
N LYS A 28 7.56 15.73 23.43
CA LYS A 28 8.61 16.60 23.99
C LYS A 28 9.97 16.33 23.36
N ALA A 29 10.31 15.07 23.11
CA ALA A 29 11.56 14.68 22.48
C ALA A 29 11.61 15.07 20.99
N GLU A 30 10.49 14.91 20.28
CA GLU A 30 10.36 15.35 18.88
C GLU A 30 10.53 16.86 18.76
N ARG A 31 9.85 17.65 19.59
CA ARG A 31 9.97 19.11 19.61
C ARG A 31 11.39 19.60 19.85
N ALA A 32 12.08 19.00 20.83
CA ALA A 32 13.49 19.32 21.10
C ALA A 32 14.40 18.92 19.93
N GLY A 33 14.08 17.83 19.23
CA GLY A 33 14.77 17.42 18.01
C GLY A 33 14.60 18.44 16.89
N GLU A 34 13.36 18.88 16.65
CA GLU A 34 13.04 19.88 15.62
C GLU A 34 13.73 21.23 15.88
N GLU A 35 13.73 21.71 17.12
CA GLU A 35 14.43 22.95 17.52
C GLU A 35 15.95 22.87 17.26
N LEU A 36 16.53 21.68 17.39
CA LEU A 36 17.94 21.41 17.11
C LEU A 36 18.21 21.05 15.64
N GLY A 37 17.20 21.13 14.77
CA GLY A 37 17.32 20.88 13.33
C GLY A 37 17.33 19.39 12.95
N PHE A 38 16.97 18.49 13.87
CA PHE A 38 16.75 17.08 13.56
C PHE A 38 15.39 16.93 12.88
N VAL A 39 15.39 16.98 11.56
CA VAL A 39 14.21 16.68 10.74
C VAL A 39 14.15 15.19 10.40
N ALA A 40 12.94 14.63 10.41
CA ALA A 40 12.73 13.25 9.97
C ALA A 40 13.08 13.13 8.47
N ARG A 41 13.95 12.17 8.13
CA ARG A 41 14.41 11.91 6.75
C ARG A 41 13.55 10.88 6.03
N ASP A 42 12.47 10.41 6.65
CA ASP A 42 11.59 9.45 6.04
C ASP A 42 10.83 10.09 4.87
N GLY A 43 10.83 9.40 3.73
CA GLY A 43 10.10 9.87 2.56
C GLY A 43 8.61 9.91 2.90
N GLN A 44 8.03 11.12 2.97
CA GLN A 44 6.58 11.30 3.07
C GLN A 44 5.89 10.38 2.05
N LYS A 45 5.10 9.41 2.53
CA LYS A 45 4.39 8.47 1.66
C LYS A 45 3.54 9.27 0.67
N ARG A 46 3.90 9.24 -0.61
CA ARG A 46 3.06 9.81 -1.68
C ARG A 46 1.67 9.21 -1.54
N ARG A 47 0.65 10.08 -1.41
CA ARG A 47 -0.76 9.62 -1.37
C ARG A 47 -0.98 8.70 -2.55
N GLY A 48 -1.36 7.45 -2.26
CA GLY A 48 -1.70 6.47 -3.28
C GLY A 48 -2.84 6.96 -4.17
N ARG A 49 -3.02 6.30 -5.32
CA ARG A 49 -4.14 6.56 -6.23
C ARG A 49 -5.47 6.46 -5.44
N LYS A 50 -6.35 7.45 -5.61
CA LYS A 50 -7.70 7.40 -5.02
C LYS A 50 -8.39 6.09 -5.43
N PRO A 51 -9.17 5.44 -4.55
CA PRO A 51 -9.92 4.25 -4.89
C PRO A 51 -10.82 4.55 -6.10
N SER A 52 -10.85 3.65 -7.09
CA SER A 52 -11.76 3.77 -8.22
C SER A 52 -13.21 3.67 -7.72
N PRO A 53 -14.15 4.50 -8.20
CA PRO A 53 -15.57 4.30 -7.94
C PRO A 53 -15.94 2.86 -8.34
N ARG A 54 -16.71 2.16 -7.51
CA ARG A 54 -17.20 0.80 -7.82
C ARG A 54 -18.27 0.91 -8.90
N THR A 55 -17.86 1.06 -10.15
CA THR A 55 -18.71 1.20 -11.35
C THR A 55 -19.36 -0.11 -11.80
N GLY A 56 -19.54 -1.09 -10.88
CA GLY A 56 -19.96 -2.44 -11.26
C GLY A 56 -18.89 -3.23 -12.02
N GLN A 57 -17.64 -2.76 -12.05
CA GLN A 57 -16.51 -3.53 -12.57
C GLN A 57 -16.34 -4.80 -11.75
N VAL A 58 -16.75 -5.91 -12.35
CA VAL A 58 -16.58 -7.23 -11.78
C VAL A 58 -15.13 -7.64 -11.99
N HIS A 59 -14.42 -8.03 -10.92
CA HIS A 59 -13.05 -8.53 -11.04
C HIS A 59 -13.06 -9.75 -11.97
N ALA A 60 -12.05 -9.91 -12.82
CA ALA A 60 -11.91 -11.07 -13.72
C ALA A 60 -11.95 -12.44 -13.00
N LYS A 61 -11.84 -12.44 -11.66
CA LYS A 61 -11.95 -13.62 -10.80
C LYS A 61 -13.38 -14.09 -10.56
N VAL A 62 -14.39 -13.28 -10.88
CA VAL A 62 -15.80 -13.65 -10.66
C VAL A 62 -16.31 -14.59 -11.76
N MET A 63 -15.74 -14.52 -12.97
CA MET A 63 -16.03 -15.45 -14.07
C MET A 63 -14.73 -15.79 -14.81
N PRO A 64 -13.84 -16.57 -14.18
CA PRO A 64 -12.49 -16.83 -14.70
C PRO A 64 -12.52 -17.55 -16.06
N ASP A 65 -13.47 -18.47 -16.24
CA ASP A 65 -13.54 -19.34 -17.42
C ASP A 65 -14.08 -18.61 -18.66
N ILE A 66 -14.93 -17.59 -18.47
CA ILE A 66 -15.55 -16.84 -19.58
C ILE A 66 -14.52 -16.14 -20.45
N SER A 67 -13.43 -15.63 -19.87
CA SER A 67 -12.38 -14.99 -20.65
C SER A 67 -11.66 -15.99 -21.57
N GLU A 68 -11.48 -17.22 -21.09
CA GLU A 68 -10.83 -18.29 -21.85
C GLU A 68 -11.75 -18.81 -22.96
N GLU A 69 -13.04 -18.98 -22.66
CA GLU A 69 -14.06 -19.36 -23.64
C GLU A 69 -14.17 -18.34 -24.79
N ILE A 70 -14.25 -17.04 -24.47
CA ILE A 70 -14.28 -15.97 -25.49
C ILE A 70 -13.00 -15.97 -26.33
N ALA A 71 -11.84 -16.15 -25.71
CA ALA A 71 -10.56 -16.20 -26.42
C ALA A 71 -10.48 -17.40 -27.38
N ASN A 72 -10.93 -18.57 -26.94
CA ASN A 72 -10.94 -19.78 -27.75
C ASN A 72 -11.90 -19.66 -28.93
N GLU A 73 -13.08 -19.08 -28.73
CA GLU A 73 -14.06 -18.87 -29.79
C GLU A 73 -13.58 -17.82 -30.81
N ALA A 74 -12.97 -16.73 -30.34
CA ALA A 74 -12.36 -15.71 -31.19
C ALA A 74 -11.27 -16.33 -32.09
N LYS A 75 -10.41 -17.17 -31.49
CA LYS A 75 -9.38 -17.92 -32.21
C LYS A 75 -9.97 -18.89 -33.22
N ARG A 76 -11.02 -19.63 -32.86
CA ARG A 76 -11.71 -20.58 -33.75
C ARG A 76 -12.31 -19.87 -34.97
N ARG A 77 -12.86 -18.67 -34.79
CA ARG A 77 -13.46 -17.86 -35.86
C ARG A 77 -12.46 -16.99 -36.62
N GLY A 78 -11.24 -16.83 -36.12
CA GLY A 78 -10.24 -15.93 -36.70
C GLY A 78 -10.59 -14.44 -36.54
N VAL A 79 -11.29 -14.08 -35.47
CA VAL A 79 -11.74 -12.70 -35.19
C VAL A 79 -11.17 -12.19 -33.87
N GLN A 80 -11.29 -10.89 -33.62
CA GLN A 80 -10.94 -10.28 -32.33
C GLN A 80 -12.04 -10.56 -31.29
N GLN A 81 -11.66 -10.73 -30.02
CA GLN A 81 -12.61 -10.95 -28.91
C GLN A 81 -13.72 -9.88 -28.84
N GLY A 82 -13.42 -8.63 -29.25
CA GLY A 82 -14.40 -7.55 -29.30
C GLY A 82 -15.60 -7.83 -30.20
N VAL A 83 -15.43 -8.58 -31.29
CA VAL A 83 -16.52 -8.95 -32.21
C VAL A 83 -17.56 -9.83 -31.49
N LEU A 84 -17.10 -10.80 -30.70
CA LEU A 84 -17.99 -11.65 -29.90
C LEU A 84 -18.75 -10.83 -28.84
N ILE A 85 -18.12 -9.80 -28.27
CA ILE A 85 -18.76 -8.91 -27.29
C ILE A 85 -19.86 -8.07 -27.97
N GLU A 86 -19.64 -7.59 -29.19
CA GLU A 86 -20.65 -6.85 -29.96
C GLU A 86 -21.84 -7.74 -30.38
N GLU A 87 -21.56 -8.96 -30.82
CA GLU A 87 -22.60 -9.97 -31.11
C GLU A 87 -23.42 -10.30 -29.85
N ALA A 88 -22.74 -10.52 -28.73
CA ALA A 88 -23.39 -10.78 -27.44
C ALA A 88 -24.23 -9.59 -26.97
N TRP A 89 -23.77 -8.36 -27.20
CA TRP A 89 -24.54 -7.15 -26.88
C TRP A 89 -25.79 -7.04 -27.73
N THR A 90 -25.71 -7.37 -29.02
CA THR A 90 -26.87 -7.40 -29.93
C THR A 90 -27.91 -8.42 -29.45
N LEU A 91 -27.48 -9.66 -29.15
CA LEU A 91 -28.35 -10.70 -28.59
C LEU A 91 -28.97 -10.30 -27.25
N TYR A 92 -28.20 -9.62 -26.39
CA TYR A 92 -28.69 -9.13 -25.11
C TYR A 92 -29.78 -8.08 -25.29
N LYS A 93 -29.60 -7.13 -26.21
CA LYS A 93 -30.58 -6.11 -26.56
C LYS A 93 -31.89 -6.71 -27.06
N GLU A 94 -31.81 -7.63 -28.01
CA GLU A 94 -32.97 -8.36 -28.54
C GLU A 94 -33.74 -9.09 -27.45
N LYS A 95 -33.03 -9.78 -26.55
CA LYS A 95 -33.64 -10.54 -25.45
C LYS A 95 -34.23 -9.64 -24.37
N SER A 96 -33.61 -8.48 -24.11
CA SER A 96 -33.97 -7.58 -23.02
C SER A 96 -34.95 -6.47 -23.44
N GLY A 97 -35.23 -6.34 -24.74
CA GLY A 97 -36.13 -5.34 -25.29
C GLY A 97 -35.61 -3.90 -25.22
N ILE A 98 -34.28 -3.73 -25.25
CA ILE A 98 -33.58 -2.43 -25.28
C ILE A 98 -32.81 -2.22 -26.58
#